data_AF-A0A7X1KMB8-F1
#
_entry.id   AF-A0A7X1KMB8-F1
#
_cell.length_a   1.000
_cell.length_b   1.000
_cell.length_c   1.000
_cell.angle_alpha   90.00
_cell.angle_beta   90.00
_cell.angle_gamma   90.00
#
_symmetry.space_group_name_H-M   'P 1'
#
loop_
_entity.id
_entity.type
_entity.pdbx_description
1 polymer ?
#
loop_
_entity_poly.entity_id
_entity_poly.type
_entity_poly.pdbx_seq_one_letter_code
_entity_poly.pdbx_strand_id
1 'polypeptide(L)' 'MRSSWSRDVLARRIDRCYLIAARTKIADKRERYIGLARDYRAQLANPVLRAPAA' A
#
# COMPACT_ATOMS: atom_id res chain seq x y z
N MET A 1 -17.77 13.26 1.96
CA MET A 1 -16.74 12.94 0.95
C MET A 1 -16.34 11.48 1.15
N ARG A 2 -16.84 10.56 0.31
CA ARG A 2 -16.36 9.17 0.32
C ARG A 2 -14.91 9.23 -0.14
N SER A 3 -13.98 8.99 0.78
CA SER A 3 -12.56 8.90 0.47
C SER A 3 -12.35 7.65 -0.37
N SER A 4 -12.64 7.73 -1.67
CA SER A 4 -12.17 6.76 -2.64
C SER A 4 -10.65 6.82 -2.56
N TRP A 5 -10.06 5.83 -1.90
CA TRP A 5 -8.62 5.64 -1.91
C TRP A 5 -8.23 5.46 -3.37
N SER A 6 -7.83 6.56 -4.00
CA SER A 6 -7.47 6.55 -5.40
C SER A 6 -6.25 5.65 -5.53
N ARG A 7 -6.19 4.87 -6.61
CA ARG A 7 -5.10 3.92 -6.89
C ARG A 7 -3.71 4.53 -6.64
N ASP A 8 -3.56 5.82 -6.94
CA ASP A 8 -2.38 6.64 -6.66
C ASP A 8 -2.00 6.76 -5.18
N VAL A 9 -2.97 6.88 -4.28
CA VAL A 9 -2.73 6.96 -2.84
C VAL A 9 -2.17 5.63 -2.32
N LEU A 10 -2.73 4.50 -2.78
CA LEU A 10 -2.23 3.17 -2.45
C LEU A 10 -0.83 2.94 -3.04
N ALA A 11 -0.59 3.34 -4.29
CA ALA A 11 0.72 3.27 -4.92
C ALA A 11 1.78 4.05 -4.11
N ARG A 12 1.50 5.31 -3.75
CA ARG A 12 2.41 6.13 -2.92
C ARG A 12 2.66 5.50 -1.55
N ARG A 13 1.66 4.83 -0.96
CA ARG A 13 1.83 4.11 0.32
C ARG A 13 2.72 2.88 0.17
N ILE A 14 2.56 2.11 -0.90
CA ILE A 14 3.43 0.97 -1.22
C ILE A 14 4.89 1.43 -1.35
N ASP A 15 5.15 2.48 -2.13
CA ASP A 15 6.50 3.01 -2.31
C ASP A 15 7.11 3.48 -0.99
N ARG A 16 6.33 4.20 -0.17
CA ARG A 16 6.77 4.63 1.16
C ARG A 16 7.13 3.45 2.07
N CYS A 17 6.36 2.37 2.05
CA CYS A 17 6.68 1.17 2.81
C CYS A 17 8.02 0.55 2.37
N TYR A 18 8.29 0.47 1.06
CA TYR A 18 9.57 -0.02 0.56
C TYR A 18 10.75 0.89 0.91
N LEU A 19 10.57 2.21 0.85
CA LEU A 19 11.62 3.16 1.26
C LEU A 19 11.96 3.03 2.75
N ILE A 20 10.96 2.86 3.61
CA ILE A 20 11.20 2.66 5.05
C ILE A 20 11.88 1.31 5.30
N ALA A 21 11.42 0.25 4.63
CA ALA A 21 12.02 -1.09 4.71
C ALA A 21 13.48 -1.10 4.24
N ALA A 22 13.82 -0.34 3.20
CA ALA A 22 15.19 -0.22 2.70
C ALA A 22 16.10 0.57 3.64
N ARG A 23 15.56 1.58 4.35
CA ARG A 23 16.35 2.44 5.26
C ARG A 23 16.47 1.87 6.68
N THR A 24 15.57 0.99 7.09
CA THR A 24 15.56 0.48 8.45
C THR A 24 16.57 -0.65 8.67
N LYS A 25 17.35 -0.57 9.77
CA LYS A 25 18.29 -1.61 10.18
C LYS A 25 17.66 -2.67 11.11
N ILE A 26 16.42 -2.46 11.53
CA ILE A 26 15.70 -3.35 12.45
C ILE A 26 14.93 -4.37 11.59
N ALA A 27 15.29 -5.65 11.69
CA ALA A 27 14.71 -6.71 10.87
C ALA A 27 13.18 -6.82 11.03
N ASP A 28 12.67 -6.83 12.27
CA ASP A 28 11.23 -6.88 12.56
C ASP A 28 10.47 -5.72 11.90
N LYS A 29 11.01 -4.50 12.02
CA LYS A 29 10.44 -3.30 11.41
C LYS A 29 10.44 -3.41 9.88
N ARG A 30 11.54 -3.91 9.29
CA ARG A 30 11.64 -4.15 7.84
C ARG A 30 10.55 -5.11 7.38
N GLU A 31 10.40 -6.25 8.05
CA GLU A 31 9.39 -7.26 7.72
C GLU A 31 7.98 -6.71 7.82
N ARG A 32 7.69 -5.93 8.87
CA ARG A 32 6.39 -5.27 9.04
C ARG A 32 6.04 -4.34 7.87
N TYR A 33 6.98 -3.51 7.40
CA TYR A 33 6.73 -2.63 6.26
C TYR A 33 6.64 -3.40 4.93
N ILE A 34 7.38 -4.49 4.77
CA ILE A 34 7.23 -5.38 3.60
C ILE A 34 5.84 -6.03 3.61
N GLY A 35 5.35 -6.49 4.77
CA GLY A 35 3.99 -7.01 4.93
C GLY A 35 2.93 -5.98 4.54
N LEU A 36 3.02 -4.76 5.08
CA LEU A 36 2.11 -3.66 4.72
C LEU A 36 2.11 -3.35 3.22
N ALA A 37 3.27 -3.36 2.57
CA ALA A 37 3.36 -3.16 1.12
C ALA A 37 2.64 -4.25 0.33
N ARG A 38 2.71 -5.51 0.80
CA ARG A 38 1.98 -6.65 0.20
C ARG A 38 0.48 -6.50 0.37
N ASP A 39 0.01 -6.11 1.55
CA ASP A 39 -1.41 -5.88 1.82
C ASP A 39 -1.99 -4.78 0.92
N TYR A 40 -1.26 -3.67 0.77
CA TYR A 40 -1.67 -2.59 -0.13
C TYR A 40 -1.67 -3.02 -1.60
N ARG A 41 -0.73 -3.88 -2.03
CA ARG A 41 -0.78 -4.47 -3.37
C ARG A 41 -1.99 -5.38 -3.57
N ALA A 42 -2.35 -6.17 -2.56
CA ALA A 42 -3.54 -7.02 -2.63
C ALA A 42 -4.82 -6.18 -2.75
N GLN A 43 -4.89 -5.06 -2.01
CA GLN A 43 -5.98 -4.09 -2.15
C GLN A 43 -6.02 -3.46 -3.54
N LEU A 44 -4.87 -3.13 -4.12
CA LEU A 44 -4.76 -2.57 -5.48
C LEU A 44 -5.16 -3.57 -6.58
N ALA A 45 -4.96 -4.87 -6.33
CA ALA A 45 -5.39 -5.96 -7.21
C ALA A 45 -6.89 -6.28 -7.06
N ASN A 46 -7.52 -5.85 -5.95
CA ASN A 46 -8.93 -6.11 -5.70
C ASN A 46 -9.82 -5.20 -6.58
N PRO A 47 -10.66 -5.77 -7.46
CA PRO A 47 -11.48 -5.02 -8.41
C PRO A 47 -12.56 -4.12 -7.77
N VAL A 48 -12.79 -4.19 -6.45
CA VAL A 48 -13.72 -3.30 -5.73
C VAL A 48 -13.29 -1.82 -5.83
N LEU A 49 -12.01 -1.52 -6.02
CA LEU A 49 -11.53 -0.16 -6.30
C LEU A 49 -11.62 0.24 -7.79
N ARG A 50 -12.07 -0.66 -8.67
CA ARG A 50 -12.14 -0.47 -10.13
C ARG A 50 -13.49 0.09 -10.61
N ALA A 51 -14.50 0.15 -9.75
CA ALA A 51 -15.81 0.67 -10.11
C ALA A 51 -15.93 2.15 -9.69
N PRO A 52 -15.91 3.13 -10.61
CA PRO A 52 -16.70 4.32 -10.36
C PRO A 52 -18.16 3.85 -10.24
N ALA A 53 -18.80 4.15 -9.11
CA ALA A 53 -20.23 3.94 -8.95
C ALA A 53 -20.94 4.64 -10.12
N ALA A 54 -21.69 3.86 -10.90
CA ALA A 54 -22.60 4.36 -11.93
C ALA A 54 -23.74 5.17 -11.30
#